data_AF-A0A9X4MQS2-F1
#
_entry.id   AF-A0A9X4MQS2-F1
#
_cell.length_a   1.000
_cell.length_b   1.000
_cell.length_c   1.000
_cell.angle_alpha   90.00
_cell.angle_beta   90.00
_cell.angle_gamma   90.00
#
_symmetry.space_group_name_H-M   'P 1'
#
loop_
_entity.id
_entity.type
_entity.pdbx_description
1 polymer ?
#
loop_
_entity_poly.entity_id
_entity_poly.type
_entity_poly.pdbx_seq_one_letter_code
_entity_poly.pdbx_strand_id
1 'polypeptide(L)' 'MTYSQDYLDDLLVRMAYHSSGIEGNTISLPETVSIILESTLPGKHKSIREFYEIENHKQAFQSLLFALDNG' A
#
# COMPACT_ATOMS: atom_id res chain seq x y z
N MET A 1 -4.33 -17.84 8.08
CA MET A 1 -5.01 -18.09 6.78
C MET A 1 -4.03 -18.60 5.73
N THR A 2 -4.48 -19.33 4.70
CA THR A 2 -3.62 -19.80 3.60
C THR A 2 -3.92 -19.03 2.30
N TYR A 3 -3.41 -17.80 2.21
CA TYR A 3 -3.38 -17.04 0.96
C TYR A 3 -1.95 -17.04 0.40
N SER A 4 -1.79 -16.98 -0.91
CA SER A 4 -0.47 -16.80 -1.51
C SER A 4 0.04 -15.38 -1.23
N GLN A 5 1.36 -15.22 -1.16
CA GLN A 5 1.98 -13.91 -1.00
C GLN A 5 1.61 -12.98 -2.15
N ASP A 6 1.66 -13.48 -3.40
CA ASP A 6 1.26 -12.71 -4.59
C ASP A 6 -0.16 -12.14 -4.49
N TYR A 7 -1.12 -12.89 -3.92
CA TYR A 7 -2.48 -12.41 -3.73
C TYR A 7 -2.56 -11.30 -2.67
N LEU A 8 -1.82 -11.47 -1.57
CA LEU A 8 -1.78 -10.49 -0.48
C LEU A 8 -1.08 -9.19 -0.92
N ASP A 9 -0.02 -9.30 -1.70
CA ASP A 9 0.72 -8.18 -2.27
C ASP A 9 -0.16 -7.38 -3.25
N ASP A 10 -0.86 -8.09 -4.15
CA ASP A 10 -1.79 -7.49 -5.11
C ASP A 10 -2.99 -6.81 -4.41
N LEU A 11 -3.50 -7.42 -3.33
CA LEU A 11 -4.54 -6.81 -2.49
C LEU A 11 -4.03 -5.54 -1.79
N LEU A 12 -2.85 -5.60 -1.16
CA LEU A 12 -2.22 -4.47 -0.47
C LEU A 12 -2.01 -3.29 -1.44
N VAL A 13 -1.46 -3.55 -2.62
CA VAL A 13 -1.23 -2.51 -3.64
C VAL A 13 -2.54 -1.83 -4.05
N ARG A 14 -3.59 -2.61 -4.33
CA ARG A 14 -4.89 -2.04 -4.72
C ARG A 14 -5.55 -1.27 -3.59
N MET A 15 -5.47 -1.77 -2.35
CA MET A 15 -5.99 -1.07 -1.18
C MET A 15 -5.30 0.28 -0.98
N ALA A 16 -3.97 0.31 -0.99
CA ALA A 16 -3.21 1.54 -0.82
C ALA A 16 -3.48 2.56 -1.93
N TYR A 17 -3.49 2.12 -3.19
CA TYR A 17 -3.74 3.00 -4.33
C TYR A 17 -5.16 3.61 -4.28
N HIS A 18 -6.19 2.79 -4.10
CA HIS A 18 -7.56 3.27 -4.18
C HIS A 18 -7.99 4.09 -2.96
N SER A 19 -7.62 3.69 -1.75
CA SER A 19 -7.98 4.43 -0.54
C SER A 19 -7.33 5.81 -0.50
N SER A 20 -6.02 5.89 -0.71
CA SER A 20 -5.31 7.17 -0.75
C SER A 20 -5.76 8.03 -1.94
N GLY A 21 -6.09 7.42 -3.09
CA GLY A 21 -6.65 8.14 -4.23
C GLY A 21 -8.00 8.81 -3.95
N ILE A 22 -8.87 8.17 -3.16
CA ILE A 22 -10.14 8.77 -2.70
C ILE A 22 -9.88 10.00 -1.82
N GLU A 23 -8.79 10.00 -1.05
CA GLU A 23 -8.37 11.10 -0.16
C GLU A 23 -7.54 12.18 -0.89
N GLY A 24 -7.35 12.05 -2.20
CA GLY A 24 -6.66 13.05 -3.03
C GLY A 24 -5.15 12.84 -3.15
N ASN A 25 -4.63 11.67 -2.78
CA ASN A 25 -3.26 11.28 -3.08
C ASN A 25 -3.07 11.11 -4.59
N THR A 26 -1.99 11.66 -5.15
CA THR A 26 -1.75 11.69 -6.60
C THR A 26 -0.77 10.63 -7.08
N ILE A 27 -0.18 9.82 -6.19
CA ILE A 27 0.75 8.74 -6.55
C ILE A 27 0.03 7.75 -7.47
N SER A 28 0.66 7.46 -8.61
CA SER A 28 0.08 6.58 -9.63
C SER A 28 0.18 5.10 -9.21
N LEU A 29 -0.68 4.24 -9.77
CA LEU A 29 -0.64 2.81 -9.47
C LEU A 29 0.75 2.16 -9.68
N PRO A 30 1.50 2.43 -10.78
CA PRO A 30 2.86 1.92 -10.93
C PRO A 30 3.84 2.41 -9.85
N GLU A 31 3.69 3.66 -9.41
CA GLU A 31 4.50 4.20 -8.30
C GLU A 31 4.11 3.53 -6.97
N THR A 32 2.83 3.28 -6.72
CA THR A 32 2.36 2.51 -5.56
C THR A 32 2.95 1.10 -5.54
N VAL A 33 2.97 0.40 -6.67
CA VAL A 33 3.66 -0.90 -6.81
C VAL A 33 5.13 -0.77 -6.41
N SER A 34 5.82 0.24 -6.95
CA SER A 34 7.25 0.44 -6.71
C SER A 34 7.56 0.80 -5.25
N ILE A 35 6.70 1.59 -4.59
CA ILE A 35 6.82 1.90 -3.15
C ILE A 35 6.58 0.65 -2.30
N ILE A 36 5.55 -0.12 -2.62
CA ILE A 36 5.11 -1.23 -1.77
C ILE A 36 6.01 -2.45 -1.93
N LEU A 37 6.27 -2.90 -3.16
CA LEU A 37 6.98 -4.14 -3.43
C LEU A 37 8.50 -3.94 -3.59
N GLU A 38 8.92 -2.81 -4.17
CA GLU A 38 10.33 -2.56 -4.51
C GLU A 38 11.02 -1.56 -3.55
N SER A 39 10.27 -1.01 -2.58
CA SER A 39 10.77 -0.04 -1.59
C SER A 39 11.45 1.20 -2.21
N THR A 40 10.91 1.71 -3.31
CA THR A 40 11.43 2.90 -4.00
C THR A 40 10.68 4.18 -3.63
N LEU A 41 11.32 5.33 -3.82
CA LEU A 41 10.65 6.63 -3.73
C LEU A 41 9.82 6.92 -5.00
N PRO A 42 8.70 7.66 -4.88
CA PRO A 42 7.92 8.08 -6.03
C PRO A 42 8.66 9.10 -6.91
N GLY A 43 8.11 9.37 -8.09
CA GLY A 43 8.66 10.34 -9.02
C GLY A 43 8.66 11.78 -8.51
N LYS A 44 9.14 12.69 -9.38
CA LYS A 44 9.18 14.13 -9.07
C LYS A 44 7.76 14.67 -8.81
N HIS A 45 7.68 15.72 -7.98
CA HIS A 45 6.43 16.41 -7.61
C HIS A 45 5.45 15.61 -6.74
N LYS A 46 5.89 14.51 -6.10
CA LYS A 46 5.13 13.85 -5.03
C LYS A 46 5.60 14.35 -3.67
N SER A 47 4.64 14.63 -2.79
CA SER A 47 4.96 15.05 -1.44
C SER A 47 5.38 13.87 -0.57
N ILE A 48 6.17 14.15 0.46
CA ILE A 48 6.52 13.13 1.46
C ILE A 48 5.28 12.60 2.22
N ARG A 49 4.26 13.46 2.38
CA ARG A 49 2.96 13.07 2.95
C ARG A 49 2.31 11.97 2.11
N GLU A 50 2.21 12.18 0.80
CA GLU A 50 1.59 11.20 -0.10
C GLU A 50 2.35 9.87 -0.10
N PHE A 51 3.68 9.91 -0.03
CA PHE A 51 4.50 8.71 0.12
C PHE A 51 4.15 7.94 1.39
N TYR A 52 4.11 8.62 2.54
CA TYR A 52 3.80 7.95 3.81
C TYR A 52 2.37 7.44 3.89
N GLU A 53 1.40 8.10 3.27
CA GLU A 53 0.03 7.57 3.16
C GLU A 53 0.01 6.22 2.45
N ILE A 54 0.78 6.06 1.38
CA ILE A 54 0.92 4.77 0.67
C ILE A 54 1.74 3.77 1.50
N GLU A 55 2.88 4.17 2.05
CA GLU A 55 3.79 3.27 2.77
C GLU A 55 3.16 2.71 4.06
N ASN A 56 2.44 3.55 4.82
CA ASN A 56 1.77 3.17 6.06
C ASN A 56 0.69 2.09 5.86
N HIS A 57 0.20 1.88 4.63
CA HIS A 57 -0.71 0.76 4.34
C HIS A 57 -0.07 -0.60 4.60
N LYS A 58 1.26 -0.74 4.52
CA LYS A 58 1.95 -1.99 4.88
C LYS A 58 1.64 -2.38 6.32
N GLN A 59 1.80 -1.44 7.25
CA GLN A 59 1.56 -1.67 8.67
C GLN A 59 0.07 -1.86 8.98
N ALA A 60 -0.81 -1.08 8.35
CA ALA A 60 -2.26 -1.22 8.51
C ALA A 60 -2.74 -2.60 8.02
N PHE A 61 -2.24 -3.06 6.87
CA PHE A 61 -2.59 -4.37 6.30
C PHE A 61 -2.04 -5.52 7.12
N GLN A 62 -0.80 -5.44 7.60
CA GLN A 62 -0.24 -6.42 8.54
C GLN A 62 -1.08 -6.53 9.82
N SER A 63 -1.52 -5.39 10.36
CA SER A 63 -2.38 -5.35 11.55
C SER A 63 -3.75 -6.00 11.30
N LEU A 64 -4.33 -5.79 10.11
CA LEU A 64 -5.57 -6.44 9.69
C LEU A 64 -5.40 -7.97 9.60
N LEU A 65 -4.35 -8.45 8.94
CA LEU A 65 -4.09 -9.89 8.82
C LEU A 65 -3.86 -10.53 10.20
N PHE A 66 -3.10 -9.87 11.07
CA PHE A 66 -2.90 -10.31 12.44
C PHE A 66 -4.22 -10.41 13.21
N ALA A 67 -5.09 -9.41 13.10
CA ALA A 67 -6.39 -9.42 13.77
C ALA A 67 -7.30 -10.54 13.25
N LEU A 68 -7.27 -10.87 11.95
CA LEU A 68 -8.05 -11.96 11.37
C LEU A 68 -7.53 -13.35 11.76
N ASP A 69 -6.21 -13.49 11.96
CA ASP A 69 -5.62 -14.77 12.38
C ASP A 69 -5.71 -15.02 13.89
N ASN A 70 -5.93 -13.97 14.70
CA ASN A 70 -5.99 -14.05 16.17
C ASN A 70 -7.35 -13.63 16.77
N GLY A 71 -8.35 -13.41 15.92
CA GLY A 71 -9.72 -13.03 16.29
C GLY A 71 -10.68 -14.20 16.39
#